data_AF-A0A5N5W842-F1
#
_entry.id   AF-A0A5N5W842-F1
#
_cell.length_a   1.000
_cell.length_b   1.000
_cell.length_c   1.000
_cell.angle_alpha   90.00
_cell.angle_beta   90.00
_cell.angle_gamma   90.00
#
_symmetry.space_group_name_H-M   'P 1'
#
loop_
_entity.id
_entity.type
_entity.pdbx_description
1 polymer ?
#
loop_
_entity_poly.entity_id
_entity_poly.type
_entity_poly.pdbx_seq_one_letter_code
_entity_poly.pdbx_strand_id
1 'polypeptide(L)'
;MTSSELVVDLRGRLIETLDDFWDAVAKPCGLPEWFGRNLDAWADTIETRGISEVIDGHDILVVHVDRQGLFGGGRPEGDVLAGVFDGEWNRLVVHAPD
;
A
#
# COMPACT_ATOMS: atom_id res chain seq x y z
N MET A 1 21.20 11.41 -7.34
CA MET A 1 19.77 11.58 -7.64
C MET A 1 19.05 11.34 -6.33
N THR A 2 18.25 12.29 -5.87
CA THR A 2 17.42 12.08 -4.67
C THR A 2 16.36 11.06 -5.03
N SER A 3 16.31 9.95 -4.29
CA SER A 3 15.24 8.96 -4.41
C SER A 3 13.89 9.69 -4.31
N SER A 4 12.99 9.51 -5.27
CA SER A 4 11.63 10.08 -5.18
C SER A 4 10.68 9.10 -4.51
N GLU A 5 10.05 9.52 -3.42
CA GLU A 5 9.08 8.71 -2.68
C GLU A 5 7.65 9.14 -3.02
N LEU A 6 6.78 8.18 -3.36
CA LEU A 6 5.35 8.37 -3.35
C LEU A 6 4.83 8.03 -1.96
N VAL A 7 4.45 9.05 -1.19
CA VAL A 7 3.92 8.87 0.16
C VAL A 7 2.40 8.87 0.13
N VAL A 8 1.79 7.75 0.52
CA VAL A 8 0.35 7.59 0.67
C VAL A 8 0.02 7.54 2.16
N ASP A 9 -0.47 8.65 2.70
CA ASP A 9 -0.84 8.75 4.10
C ASP A 9 -2.31 8.40 4.32
N LEU A 10 -2.56 7.24 4.92
CA LEU A 10 -3.89 6.72 5.27
C LEU A 10 -4.14 6.76 6.79
N ARG A 11 -3.28 7.43 7.57
CA ARG A 11 -3.54 7.64 9.00
C ARG A 11 -4.85 8.40 9.22
N GLY A 12 -5.53 8.11 10.32
CA GLY A 12 -6.87 8.56 10.64
C GLY A 12 -7.99 7.83 9.90
N ARG A 13 -7.68 6.98 8.89
CA ARG A 13 -8.67 6.14 8.21
C ARG A 13 -8.74 4.76 8.87
N LEU A 14 -9.95 4.35 9.24
CA LEU A 14 -10.19 2.98 9.67
C LEU A 14 -10.24 2.07 8.43
N ILE A 15 -9.28 1.14 8.35
CA ILE A 15 -9.19 0.12 7.30
C ILE A 15 -9.49 -1.21 7.98
N GLU A 16 -10.67 -1.80 7.75
CA GLU A 16 -11.10 -3.02 8.45
C GLU A 16 -10.84 -4.28 7.62
N THR A 17 -10.77 -4.14 6.30
CA THR A 17 -10.65 -5.24 5.33
C THR A 17 -9.59 -4.94 4.26
N LEU A 18 -9.21 -5.98 3.50
CA LEU A 18 -8.38 -5.78 2.31
C LEU A 18 -9.07 -4.90 1.27
N ASP A 19 -10.40 -4.98 1.13
CA ASP A 19 -11.14 -4.12 0.21
C ASP A 19 -11.08 -2.66 0.61
N ASP A 20 -11.19 -2.35 1.91
CA ASP A 20 -11.00 -0.98 2.41
C ASP A 20 -9.60 -0.45 2.08
N PHE A 21 -8.60 -1.33 2.16
CA PHE A 21 -7.23 -0.99 1.80
C PHE A 21 -7.13 -0.68 0.30
N TRP A 22 -7.66 -1.54 -0.57
CA TRP A 22 -7.64 -1.33 -2.02
C TRP A 22 -8.36 -0.06 -2.42
N ASP A 23 -9.53 0.22 -1.84
CA ASP A 23 -10.25 1.48 -2.04
C ASP A 23 -9.44 2.70 -1.59
N ALA A 24 -8.67 2.56 -0.51
CA ALA A 24 -7.87 3.64 0.03
C ALA A 24 -6.66 3.98 -0.83
N VAL A 25 -5.99 2.98 -1.39
CA VAL A 25 -4.79 3.19 -2.22
C VAL A 25 -5.11 3.47 -3.69
N ALA A 26 -6.27 3.06 -4.21
CA ALA A 26 -6.59 3.14 -5.63
C ALA A 26 -6.38 4.54 -6.24
N LYS A 27 -7.01 5.57 -5.67
CA LYS A 27 -6.88 6.94 -6.15
C LYS A 27 -5.47 7.52 -5.96
N PRO A 28 -4.87 7.52 -4.75
CA PRO A 28 -3.55 8.13 -4.55
C PRO A 28 -2.44 7.40 -5.31
N CYS A 29 -2.60 6.10 -5.58
CA CYS A 29 -1.68 5.32 -6.40
C CYS A 29 -2.03 5.33 -7.88
N GLY A 30 -3.06 6.07 -8.33
CA GLY A 30 -3.44 6.10 -9.76
C GLY A 30 -3.73 4.73 -10.36
N LEU A 31 -4.30 3.79 -9.58
CA LEU A 31 -4.59 2.45 -10.07
C LEU A 31 -5.72 2.48 -11.11
N PRO A 32 -5.63 1.67 -12.17
CA PRO A 32 -6.68 1.58 -13.17
C PRO A 32 -7.94 0.91 -12.60
N GLU A 33 -9.11 1.21 -13.17
CA GLU A 33 -10.39 0.63 -12.74
C GLU A 33 -10.43 -0.90 -12.83
N TRP A 34 -9.67 -1.48 -13.76
CA TRP A 34 -9.55 -2.94 -13.97
C TRP A 34 -8.51 -3.60 -13.05
N PHE A 35 -7.87 -2.84 -12.14
CA PHE A 35 -6.88 -3.38 -11.21
C PHE A 35 -7.45 -4.55 -10.39
N GLY A 36 -6.68 -5.63 -10.27
CA GLY A 36 -7.16 -6.92 -9.74
C GLY A 36 -7.48 -6.95 -8.24
N ARG A 37 -7.12 -5.92 -7.47
CA ARG A 37 -7.40 -5.79 -6.01
C ARG A 37 -7.01 -7.04 -5.21
N ASN A 38 -5.80 -7.54 -5.44
CA ASN A 38 -5.23 -8.67 -4.72
C ASN A 38 -3.71 -8.49 -4.56
N LEU A 39 -3.11 -9.32 -3.72
CA LEU A 39 -1.71 -9.21 -3.33
C LEU A 39 -0.75 -9.44 -4.50
N ASP A 40 -1.04 -10.41 -5.38
CA ASP A 40 -0.23 -10.71 -6.55
C ASP A 40 -0.24 -9.52 -7.54
N ALA A 41 -1.42 -8.99 -7.83
CA ALA A 41 -1.57 -7.81 -8.69
C ALA A 41 -0.85 -6.57 -8.11
N TRP A 42 -0.85 -6.42 -6.78
CA TRP A 42 -0.14 -5.34 -6.10
C TRP A 42 1.38 -5.51 -6.21
N ALA A 43 1.90 -6.71 -5.94
CA ALA A 43 3.31 -7.03 -6.12
C ALA A 43 3.75 -6.78 -7.57
N ASP A 44 2.99 -7.27 -8.55
CA ASP A 44 3.27 -7.06 -9.98
C ASP A 44 3.31 -5.58 -10.36
N THR A 45 2.40 -4.77 -9.83
CA THR A 45 2.36 -3.31 -10.08
C THR A 45 3.63 -2.61 -9.62
N ILE A 46 4.20 -3.05 -8.50
CA ILE A 46 5.38 -2.44 -7.89
C ILE A 46 6.67 -2.99 -8.51
N GLU A 47 6.72 -4.29 -8.78
CA GLU A 47 7.91 -4.97 -9.26
C GLU A 47 8.11 -4.85 -10.77
N THR A 48 7.04 -5.07 -11.54
CA THR A 48 7.12 -5.05 -13.01
C THR A 48 6.97 -3.64 -13.56
N ARG A 49 6.32 -2.74 -12.80
CA ARG A 49 5.94 -1.39 -13.25
C ARG A 49 5.03 -1.43 -14.50
N GLY A 50 4.60 -0.26 -14.98
CA GLY A 50 3.79 -0.11 -16.20
C GLY A 50 2.27 -0.24 -16.01
N ILE A 51 1.81 -0.36 -14.77
CA ILE A 51 0.37 -0.42 -14.42
C ILE A 51 -0.14 0.93 -13.92
N SER A 52 0.69 1.67 -13.17
CA SER A 52 0.34 2.98 -12.64
C SER A 52 1.44 3.98 -12.93
N GLU A 53 1.13 4.95 -13.79
CA GLU A 53 2.03 6.07 -14.07
C GLU A 53 2.41 6.87 -12.81
N VAL A 54 1.53 6.88 -11.80
CA VAL A 54 1.77 7.58 -10.53
C VAL A 54 2.82 6.84 -9.69
N ILE A 55 2.69 5.51 -9.56
CA ILE A 55 3.70 4.69 -8.88
C ILE A 55 5.01 4.71 -9.68
N ASP A 56 4.94 4.54 -11.00
CA ASP A 56 6.11 4.46 -11.90
C ASP A 56 6.93 5.75 -11.95
N GLY A 57 6.32 6.90 -11.62
CA GLY A 57 7.01 8.18 -11.48
C GLY A 57 7.88 8.30 -10.22
N HIS A 58 7.83 7.32 -9.32
CA HIS A 58 8.54 7.33 -8.04
C HIS A 58 9.39 6.07 -7.85
N ASP A 59 10.55 6.23 -7.22
CA ASP A 59 11.46 5.12 -6.94
C ASP A 59 10.84 4.17 -5.90
N ILE A 60 10.22 4.72 -4.85
CA ILE A 60 9.67 3.96 -3.73
C ILE A 60 8.25 4.40 -3.40
N LEU A 61 7.35 3.44 -3.16
CA LEU A 61 6.02 3.67 -2.61
C LEU A 61 6.02 3.47 -1.09
N VAL A 62 5.65 4.47 -0.31
CA VAL A 62 5.52 4.38 1.14
C VAL A 62 4.06 4.60 1.54
N VAL A 63 3.45 3.60 2.19
CA VAL A 63 2.07 3.69 2.71
C VAL A 63 2.10 3.80 4.22
N HIS A 64 1.50 4.85 4.77
CA HIS A 64 1.34 5.02 6.22
C HIS A 64 -0.07 4.66 6.66
N VAL A 65 -0.19 3.85 7.72
CA VAL A 65 -1.46 3.41 8.31
C VAL A 65 -1.37 3.47 9.83
N ASP A 66 -2.51 3.55 10.51
CA ASP A 66 -2.57 3.40 11.98
C ASP A 66 -2.68 1.92 12.36
N ARG A 67 -2.14 1.57 13.54
CA ARG A 67 -2.21 0.24 14.16
C ARG A 67 -3.59 -0.03 14.74
N GLN A 68 -4.58 -0.08 13.85
CA GLN A 68 -5.99 -0.35 14.12
C GLN A 68 -6.58 -1.13 12.95
N GLY A 69 -7.80 -1.65 13.12
CA GLY A 69 -8.47 -2.42 12.07
C GLY A 69 -7.58 -3.55 11.55
N LEU A 70 -7.36 -3.58 10.23
CA LEU A 70 -6.56 -4.60 9.52
C LEU A 70 -5.14 -4.69 10.03
N PHE A 71 -4.57 -3.57 10.45
CA PHE A 71 -3.20 -3.47 10.93
C PHE A 71 -3.10 -3.53 12.47
N GLY A 72 -4.21 -3.80 13.16
CA GLY A 72 -4.26 -3.98 14.60
C GLY A 72 -4.31 -5.45 15.01
N GLY A 73 -3.63 -5.82 16.10
CA GLY A 73 -3.88 -7.09 16.80
C GLY A 73 -3.35 -8.37 16.14
N GLY A 74 -2.41 -8.29 15.18
CA GLY A 74 -1.78 -9.47 14.56
C GLY A 74 -2.74 -10.32 13.74
N ARG A 75 -3.59 -9.66 12.94
CA ARG A 75 -4.54 -10.36 12.07
C ARG A 75 -3.79 -10.96 10.88
N PRO A 76 -3.98 -12.25 10.57
CA PRO A 76 -3.25 -12.92 9.49
C PRO A 76 -3.32 -12.18 8.15
N GLU A 77 -4.47 -11.61 7.79
CA GLU A 77 -4.65 -10.87 6.54
C GLU A 77 -3.82 -9.58 6.51
N GLY A 78 -3.72 -8.88 7.64
CA GLY A 78 -2.89 -7.70 7.79
C GLY A 78 -1.41 -8.04 7.74
N ASP A 79 -1.01 -9.15 8.37
CA ASP A 79 0.38 -9.62 8.36
C ASP A 79 0.81 -10.07 6.96
N VAL A 80 -0.07 -10.76 6.23
CA VAL A 80 0.19 -11.18 4.84
C VAL A 80 0.28 -9.96 3.92
N LEU A 81 -0.62 -8.97 4.05
CA LEU A 81 -0.51 -7.72 3.30
C LEU A 81 0.80 -6.99 3.60
N ALA A 82 1.16 -6.85 4.88
CA ALA A 82 2.41 -6.22 5.30
C ALA A 82 3.64 -6.94 4.72
N GLY A 83 3.60 -8.26 4.56
CA GLY A 83 4.66 -9.05 3.93
C GLY A 83 4.90 -8.69 2.46
N VAL A 84 3.90 -8.18 1.73
CA VAL A 84 4.09 -7.69 0.34
C VAL A 84 4.85 -6.35 0.30
N PHE A 85 4.91 -5.63 1.42
CA PHE A 85 5.60 -4.35 1.56
C PHE A 85 7.04 -4.45 2.07
N ASP A 86 7.61 -5.66 2.12
CA ASP A 86 8.99 -5.91 2.55
C ASP A 86 10.00 -5.93 1.37
N GLY A 87 9.63 -5.28 0.26
CA GLY A 87 10.44 -5.20 -0.97
C GLY A 87 11.38 -4.00 -1.03
N GLU A 88 12.21 -3.93 -2.07
CA GLU A 88 13.12 -2.79 -2.30
C GLU A 88 12.37 -1.50 -2.69
N TRP A 89 11.20 -1.64 -3.32
CA TRP A 89 10.49 -0.53 -3.97
C TRP A 89 9.19 -0.12 -3.28
N ASN A 90 8.85 -0.74 -2.14
CA ASN A 90 7.69 -0.36 -1.36
C ASN A 90 7.94 -0.51 0.14
N ARG A 91 7.12 0.17 0.93
CA ARG A 91 7.16 0.08 2.39
C ARG A 91 5.80 0.37 3.00
N LEU A 92 5.42 -0.43 3.98
CA LEU A 92 4.27 -0.17 4.85
C LEU A 92 4.78 0.30 6.20
N VAL A 93 4.30 1.47 6.65
CA VAL A 93 4.65 2.05 7.95
C VAL A 93 3.40 2.07 8.82
N VAL A 94 3.40 1.21 9.83
CA VAL A 94 2.30 1.11 10.79
C VAL A 94 2.62 1.96 12.02
N HIS A 95 1.79 2.97 12.28
CA HIS A 95 1.95 3.89 13.42
C HIS A 95 1.15 3.41 14.62
N ALA A 96 1.70 3.55 15.83
CA ALA A 96 0.88 3.34 17.03
C ALA A 96 -0.23 4.41 17.09
N PRO A 97 -1.42 4.08 17.62
CA PRO A 97 -2.39 5.12 17.93
C PRO A 97 -1.76 6.13 18.91
N ASP A 98 -1.93 7.42 18.62
CA ASP A 98 -1.54 8.53 19.51
C ASP A 98 -2.27 8.46 20.87
#